data_AF-E2GK09-F1
#
_entry.id   AF-E2GK09-F1
#
_cell.length_a   1.000
_cell.length_b   1.000
_cell.length_c   1.000
_cell.angle_alpha   90.00
_cell.angle_beta   90.00
_cell.angle_gamma   90.00
#
_symmetry.space_group_name_H-M   'P 1'
#
loop_
_entity.id
_entity.type
_entity.pdbx_description
1 polymer ?
#
loop_
_entity_poly.entity_id
_entity_poly.type
_entity_poly.pdbx_seq_one_letter_code
_entity_poly.pdbx_strand_id
1 'polypeptide(L)'
;FPIGHLKNLKELNVAHNFIHSFKLPEYFSNLPNLEHLDLSNNKIQNIYYEDVKVLHQMPLLNLSLDLSLNPLDFIEPGTFKEIKLNGLTLRSNFNSSHVMKTCIQGLAGLKTNRLVLGEFKNERKLQRFDRSFLEGLCNLTIEQFRI
;
A
#
# COMPACT_ATOMS: atom_id res chain seq x y z
N PHE A 1 -16.09 -10.44 3.38
CA PHE A 1 -17.10 -10.00 2.39
C PHE A 1 -17.19 -11.03 1.27
N PRO A 2 -18.37 -11.58 0.94
CA PRO A 2 -18.50 -12.63 -0.08
C PRO A 2 -18.50 -12.04 -1.51
N ILE A 3 -17.43 -11.37 -1.91
CA ILE A 3 -17.31 -10.69 -3.22
C ILE A 3 -16.56 -11.50 -4.28
N GLY A 4 -15.99 -12.66 -3.91
CA GLY A 4 -15.13 -13.45 -4.80
C GLY A 4 -15.77 -13.96 -6.10
N HIS A 5 -17.09 -13.85 -6.24
CA HIS A 5 -17.81 -14.22 -7.46
C HIS A 5 -18.00 -13.03 -8.44
N LEU A 6 -17.68 -11.80 -8.02
CA LEU A 6 -17.88 -10.58 -8.80
C LEU A 6 -16.75 -10.36 -9.80
N LYS A 7 -16.67 -11.21 -10.83
CA LYS A 7 -15.57 -11.19 -11.82
C LYS A 7 -15.43 -9.87 -12.59
N ASN A 8 -16.49 -9.07 -12.67
CA ASN A 8 -16.50 -7.77 -13.34
C ASN A 8 -16.18 -6.60 -12.41
N LEU A 9 -15.88 -6.84 -11.13
CA LEU A 9 -15.55 -5.81 -10.17
C LEU A 9 -14.24 -5.13 -10.60
N LYS A 10 -14.31 -3.81 -10.80
CA LYS A 10 -13.15 -2.98 -11.17
C LYS A 10 -12.63 -2.14 -10.02
N GLU A 11 -13.53 -1.67 -9.19
CA GLU A 11 -13.21 -0.80 -8.06
C GLU A 11 -13.84 -1.38 -6.81
N LEU A 12 -13.05 -1.49 -5.75
CA LEU A 12 -13.50 -1.86 -4.42
C LEU A 12 -13.11 -0.75 -3.46
N ASN A 13 -14.10 0.00 -3.00
CA ASN A 13 -13.92 0.99 -1.94
C ASN A 13 -14.43 0.42 -0.61
N VAL A 14 -13.50 0.22 0.32
CA VAL A 14 -13.77 -0.18 1.70
C VAL A 14 -13.10 0.79 2.67
N ALA A 15 -12.93 2.04 2.24
CA ALA A 15 -12.39 3.10 3.08
C ALA A 15 -13.30 3.41 4.27
N HIS A 16 -12.77 4.07 5.30
CA HIS A 16 -13.53 4.48 6.49
C HIS A 16 -14.20 3.31 7.24
N ASN A 17 -13.51 2.17 7.34
CA ASN A 17 -13.97 0.99 8.07
C ASN A 17 -13.04 0.66 9.25
N PHE A 18 -13.31 -0.46 9.91
CA PHE A 18 -12.53 -0.98 11.05
C PHE A 18 -11.62 -2.14 10.63
N ILE A 19 -11.07 -2.12 9.41
CA ILE A 19 -10.18 -3.18 8.94
C ILE A 19 -8.83 -3.03 9.65
N HIS A 20 -8.44 -4.06 10.42
CA HIS A 20 -7.19 -4.07 11.19
C HIS A 20 -6.04 -4.79 10.49
N SER A 21 -6.35 -5.71 9.58
CA SER A 21 -5.36 -6.53 8.87
C SER A 21 -5.36 -6.18 7.39
N PHE A 22 -4.17 -6.08 6.79
CA PHE A 22 -4.02 -5.91 5.35
C PHE A 22 -4.25 -7.22 4.57
N LYS A 23 -4.39 -8.37 5.24
CA LYS A 23 -4.45 -9.69 4.60
C LYS A 23 -5.49 -9.74 3.49
N LEU A 24 -5.00 -9.83 2.26
CA LEU A 24 -5.86 -10.00 1.09
C LEU A 24 -6.34 -11.46 1.04
N PRO A 25 -7.65 -11.73 1.11
CA PRO A 25 -8.17 -13.08 1.03
C PRO A 25 -7.87 -13.75 -0.31
N GLU A 26 -7.75 -15.08 -0.31
CA GLU A 26 -7.44 -15.87 -1.52
C GLU A 26 -8.41 -15.61 -2.69
N TYR A 27 -9.66 -15.25 -2.39
CA TYR A 27 -10.66 -14.94 -3.42
C TYR A 27 -10.34 -13.71 -4.26
N PHE A 28 -9.34 -12.89 -3.90
CA PHE A 28 -8.86 -11.79 -4.74
C PHE A 28 -8.28 -12.31 -6.07
N SER A 29 -7.76 -13.54 -6.11
CA SER A 29 -7.38 -14.22 -7.35
C SER A 29 -8.55 -14.39 -8.33
N ASN A 30 -9.79 -14.38 -7.86
CA ASN A 30 -11.01 -14.46 -8.67
C ASN A 30 -11.57 -13.10 -9.10
N LEU A 31 -10.84 -12.00 -8.85
CA LEU A 31 -11.19 -10.64 -9.26
C LEU A 31 -10.22 -10.14 -10.34
N PRO A 32 -10.21 -10.75 -11.54
CA PRO A 32 -9.18 -10.49 -12.56
C PRO A 32 -9.24 -9.06 -13.13
N ASN A 33 -10.39 -8.40 -13.01
CA ASN A 33 -10.64 -7.05 -13.52
C ASN A 33 -10.49 -5.97 -12.45
N LEU A 34 -10.05 -6.30 -11.23
CA LEU A 34 -9.90 -5.30 -10.17
C LEU A 34 -8.72 -4.38 -10.50
N GLU A 35 -9.04 -3.10 -10.69
CA GLU A 35 -8.10 -2.04 -11.07
C GLU A 35 -7.81 -1.11 -9.87
N HIS A 36 -8.77 -0.96 -8.94
CA HIS A 36 -8.66 -0.06 -7.79
C HIS A 36 -9.12 -0.71 -6.48
N LEU A 37 -8.27 -0.66 -5.46
CA LEU A 37 -8.60 -1.04 -4.08
C LEU A 37 -8.31 0.14 -3.14
N ASP A 38 -9.37 0.70 -2.56
CA ASP A 38 -9.28 1.75 -1.56
C ASP A 38 -9.51 1.17 -0.16
N LEU A 39 -8.43 1.11 0.61
CA LEU A 39 -8.38 0.70 2.01
C LEU A 39 -8.08 1.89 2.93
N SER A 40 -8.25 3.12 2.44
CA SER A 40 -7.90 4.31 3.21
C SER A 40 -8.76 4.49 4.47
N ASN A 41 -8.21 5.17 5.47
CA ASN A 41 -8.87 5.44 6.75
C ASN A 41 -9.43 4.17 7.42
N ASN A 42 -8.60 3.15 7.50
CA ASN A 42 -8.85 1.93 8.28
C ASN A 42 -7.93 1.91 9.50
N LYS A 43 -7.70 0.73 10.09
CA LYS A 43 -6.90 0.53 11.31
C LYS A 43 -5.71 -0.41 11.07
N ILE A 44 -5.22 -0.45 9.83
CA ILE A 44 -4.08 -1.29 9.42
C ILE A 44 -2.81 -0.68 10.01
N GLN A 45 -2.07 -1.48 10.78
CA GLN A 45 -0.82 -1.06 11.42
C GLN A 45 0.39 -1.75 10.80
N ASN A 46 0.26 -3.03 10.52
CA ASN A 46 1.38 -3.86 10.09
C ASN A 46 1.01 -4.58 8.79
N ILE A 47 2.00 -4.72 7.91
CA ILE A 47 1.91 -5.48 6.67
C ILE A 47 3.03 -6.52 6.64
N TYR A 48 2.65 -7.79 6.47
CA TYR A 48 3.56 -8.93 6.40
C TYR A 48 3.52 -9.60 5.02
N TYR A 49 4.52 -10.41 4.71
CA TYR A 49 4.60 -11.15 3.45
C TYR A 49 3.34 -12.01 3.18
N GLU A 50 2.80 -12.66 4.21
CA GLU A 50 1.59 -13.49 4.07
C GLU A 50 0.33 -12.66 3.73
N ASP A 51 0.32 -11.34 3.97
CA ASP A 51 -0.83 -10.48 3.68
C ASP A 51 -0.98 -10.19 2.17
N VAL A 52 0.13 -10.22 1.43
CA VAL A 52 0.21 -9.94 -0.01
C VAL A 52 0.37 -11.19 -0.87
N LYS A 53 0.38 -12.38 -0.27
CA LYS A 53 0.64 -13.66 -0.95
C LYS A 53 -0.20 -13.88 -2.21
N VAL A 54 -1.46 -13.46 -2.19
CA VAL A 54 -2.36 -13.57 -3.35
C VAL A 54 -1.90 -12.68 -4.52
N LEU A 55 -1.26 -11.54 -4.27
CA LEU A 55 -0.74 -10.66 -5.32
C LEU A 55 0.42 -11.30 -6.08
N HIS A 56 1.26 -12.10 -5.40
CA HIS A 56 2.32 -12.87 -6.07
C HIS A 56 1.76 -13.91 -7.05
N GLN A 57 0.54 -14.39 -6.84
CA GLN A 57 -0.15 -15.33 -7.73
C GLN A 57 -0.80 -14.62 -8.93
N MET A 58 -0.82 -13.28 -8.94
CA MET A 58 -1.50 -12.45 -9.93
C MET A 58 -0.57 -11.43 -10.61
N PRO A 59 0.53 -11.87 -11.28
CA PRO A 59 1.55 -10.96 -11.82
C PRO A 59 1.06 -10.04 -12.94
N LEU A 60 -0.10 -10.32 -13.54
CA LEU A 60 -0.73 -9.50 -14.59
C LEU A 60 -1.75 -8.50 -14.06
N LEU A 61 -2.05 -8.50 -12.76
CA LEU A 61 -3.05 -7.61 -12.17
C LEU A 61 -2.56 -6.16 -12.17
N ASN A 62 -3.32 -5.29 -12.83
CA ASN A 62 -3.00 -3.86 -12.89
C ASN A 62 -3.69 -3.09 -11.74
N LEU A 63 -3.26 -3.35 -10.50
CA LEU A 63 -3.92 -2.83 -9.31
C LEU A 63 -3.34 -1.49 -8.85
N SER A 64 -4.21 -0.52 -8.56
CA SER A 64 -3.89 0.68 -7.80
C SER A 64 -4.42 0.52 -6.37
N LEU A 65 -3.55 0.77 -5.38
CA LEU A 65 -3.84 0.60 -3.96
C LEU A 65 -3.75 1.94 -3.23
N ASP A 66 -4.79 2.30 -2.49
CA ASP A 66 -4.75 3.41 -1.54
C ASP A 66 -4.80 2.89 -0.09
N LEU A 67 -3.75 3.21 0.66
CA LEU A 67 -3.60 2.85 2.07
C LEU A 67 -3.58 4.08 2.98
N SER A 68 -3.87 5.27 2.46
CA SER A 68 -3.80 6.54 3.19
C SER A 68 -4.60 6.49 4.50
N LEU A 69 -4.21 7.30 5.49
CA LEU A 69 -4.91 7.41 6.79
C LEU A 69 -5.01 6.08 7.57
N ASN A 70 -4.15 5.10 7.27
CA ASN A 70 -3.94 3.94 8.13
C ASN A 70 -2.74 4.19 9.06
N PRO A 71 -2.81 3.84 10.35
CA PRO A 71 -1.73 4.06 11.31
C PRO A 71 -0.60 3.04 11.13
N LEU A 72 0.05 3.04 9.95
CA LEU A 72 1.12 2.11 9.62
C LEU A 72 2.33 2.35 10.52
N ASP A 73 2.80 1.27 11.14
CA ASP A 73 3.95 1.25 12.03
C ASP A 73 5.05 0.34 11.50
N PHE A 74 4.69 -0.73 10.77
CA PHE A 74 5.64 -1.71 10.25
C PHE A 74 5.24 -2.29 8.90
N ILE A 75 6.24 -2.46 8.02
CA ILE A 75 6.14 -3.27 6.80
C ILE A 75 7.32 -4.24 6.83
N GLU A 76 7.02 -5.54 6.80
CA GLU A 76 8.05 -6.58 6.79
C GLU A 76 8.93 -6.45 5.53
N PRO A 77 10.27 -6.39 5.66
CA PRO A 77 11.16 -6.30 4.51
C PRO A 77 10.96 -7.44 3.51
N GLY A 78 10.86 -7.10 2.23
CA GLY A 78 10.67 -8.08 1.16
C GLY A 78 9.22 -8.48 0.92
N THR A 79 8.27 -7.98 1.72
CA THR A 79 6.81 -8.15 1.50
C THR A 79 6.44 -7.82 0.05
N PHE A 80 6.92 -6.70 -0.48
CA PHE A 80 6.56 -6.24 -1.83
C PHE A 80 7.54 -6.66 -2.92
N LYS A 81 8.48 -7.58 -2.64
CA LYS A 81 9.46 -8.02 -3.61
C LYS A 81 8.76 -8.66 -4.82
N GLU A 82 9.12 -8.26 -6.04
CA GLU A 82 8.52 -8.78 -7.28
C GLU A 82 7.03 -8.48 -7.48
N ILE A 83 6.39 -7.74 -6.58
CA ILE A 83 5.03 -7.24 -6.78
C ILE A 83 5.08 -6.06 -7.74
N LYS A 84 4.14 -6.03 -8.69
CA LYS A 84 3.89 -4.90 -9.58
C LYS A 84 2.53 -4.26 -9.25
N LEU A 85 2.51 -2.97 -8.99
CA LEU A 85 1.29 -2.17 -8.80
C LEU A 85 1.21 -1.05 -9.83
N ASN A 86 0.02 -0.75 -10.32
CA ASN A 86 -0.17 0.46 -11.12
C ASN A 86 0.11 1.72 -10.30
N GLY A 87 -0.37 1.76 -9.06
CA GLY A 87 -0.08 2.85 -8.16
C GLY A 87 -0.23 2.47 -6.69
N LEU A 88 0.56 3.15 -5.85
CA LEU A 88 0.50 3.03 -4.40
C LEU A 88 0.41 4.42 -3.79
N THR A 89 -0.61 4.63 -2.94
CA THR A 89 -0.81 5.89 -2.21
C THR A 89 -0.66 5.64 -0.71
N LEU A 90 0.30 6.32 -0.10
CA LEU A 90 0.60 6.27 1.33
C LEU A 90 0.64 7.69 1.90
N ARG A 91 -0.54 8.29 2.12
CA ARG A 91 -0.66 9.63 2.71
C ARG A 91 -1.09 9.57 4.17
N SER A 92 -0.45 10.37 5.02
CA SER A 92 -0.76 10.48 6.46
C SER A 92 -0.82 9.11 7.14
N ASN A 93 0.19 8.28 6.90
CA ASN A 93 0.26 6.93 7.45
C ASN A 93 1.16 6.80 8.68
N PHE A 94 2.20 7.61 8.78
CA PHE A 94 3.30 7.36 9.70
C PHE A 94 3.24 8.32 10.88
N ASN A 95 3.35 7.78 12.10
CA ASN A 95 3.33 8.57 13.33
C ASN A 95 4.67 9.32 13.59
N SER A 96 5.74 8.90 12.92
CA SER A 96 7.09 9.43 13.07
C SER A 96 7.91 9.23 11.80
N SER A 97 8.96 10.03 11.65
CA SER A 97 9.88 9.91 10.52
C SER A 97 10.68 8.62 10.53
N HIS A 98 10.97 8.07 11.71
CA HIS A 98 11.62 6.78 11.86
C HIS A 98 10.76 5.65 11.29
N VAL A 99 9.47 5.62 11.66
CA VAL A 99 8.48 4.66 11.13
C VAL A 99 8.30 4.81 9.63
N MET A 100 8.25 6.05 9.12
CA MET A 100 8.22 6.29 7.68
C MET A 100 9.44 5.66 6.98
N LYS A 101 10.65 5.87 7.52
CA LYS A 101 11.89 5.32 6.95
C LYS A 101 11.87 3.79 6.91
N THR A 102 11.51 3.14 8.02
CA THR A 102 11.48 1.67 8.09
C THR A 102 10.40 1.07 7.19
N CYS A 103 9.22 1.68 7.13
CA CYS A 103 8.14 1.23 6.23
C CYS A 103 8.54 1.38 4.76
N ILE A 104 9.16 2.50 4.36
CA ILE A 104 9.64 2.70 2.99
C ILE A 104 10.71 1.64 2.63
N GLN A 105 11.60 1.30 3.56
CA GLN A 105 12.55 0.20 3.37
C GLN A 105 11.84 -1.15 3.20
N GLY A 106 10.72 -1.36 3.90
CA GLY A 106 9.85 -2.54 3.74
C GLY A 106 9.27 -2.72 2.34
N LEU A 107 9.15 -1.63 1.57
CA LEU A 107 8.69 -1.65 0.16
C LEU A 107 9.77 -2.09 -0.83
N ALA A 108 10.97 -2.45 -0.38
CA ALA A 108 12.07 -2.85 -1.26
C ALA A 108 11.65 -3.96 -2.24
N GLY A 109 11.98 -3.77 -3.51
CA GLY A 109 11.64 -4.69 -4.60
C GLY A 109 10.27 -4.46 -5.25
N LEU A 110 9.46 -3.51 -4.74
CA LEU A 110 8.21 -3.09 -5.37
C LEU A 110 8.48 -2.40 -6.71
N LYS A 111 7.68 -2.75 -7.73
CA LYS A 111 7.61 -2.04 -9.01
C LYS A 111 6.28 -1.30 -9.09
N THR A 112 6.30 0.02 -9.28
CA THR A 112 5.06 0.78 -9.45
C THR A 112 5.14 1.92 -10.45
N ASN A 113 4.07 2.14 -11.20
CA ASN A 113 4.04 3.25 -12.16
C ASN A 113 3.87 4.58 -11.41
N ARG A 114 3.13 4.60 -10.29
CA ARG A 114 2.88 5.83 -9.52
C ARG A 114 2.96 5.61 -8.02
N LEU A 115 3.94 6.23 -7.37
CA LEU A 115 4.03 6.29 -5.91
C LEU A 115 3.65 7.70 -5.42
N VAL A 116 2.70 7.78 -4.49
CA VAL A 116 2.31 9.01 -3.81
C VAL A 116 2.59 8.87 -2.32
N LEU A 117 3.48 9.72 -1.81
CA LEU A 117 3.72 9.89 -0.38
C LEU A 117 3.24 11.27 0.06
N GLY A 118 3.10 11.49 1.37
CA GLY A 118 2.87 12.84 1.90
C GLY A 118 1.85 12.85 3.03
N GLU A 119 1.31 14.03 3.33
CA GLU A 119 0.33 14.22 4.39
C GLU A 119 -0.85 15.08 3.91
N PHE A 120 -1.99 14.95 4.58
CA PHE A 120 -3.07 15.91 4.45
C PHE A 120 -2.79 17.11 5.36
N LYS A 121 -3.03 18.33 4.86
CA LYS A 121 -2.76 19.58 5.61
C LYS A 121 -3.48 19.68 6.96
N ASN A 122 -4.59 18.96 7.10
CA ASN A 122 -5.43 18.95 8.30
C ASN A 122 -5.05 17.82 9.29
N GLU A 123 -4.13 16.93 8.91
CA GLU A 123 -3.62 15.84 9.75
C GLU A 123 -2.27 16.22 10.38
N ARG A 124 -1.94 15.61 11.52
CA ARG A 124 -0.76 15.94 12.35
C ARG A 124 0.51 15.97 11.50
N LYS A 125 1.19 17.13 11.49
CA LYS A 125 2.44 17.33 10.73
C LYS A 125 3.55 16.43 11.29
N LEU A 126 4.16 15.57 10.47
CA LEU A 126 5.50 15.08 10.78
C LEU A 126 6.43 16.30 10.94
N GLN A 127 6.98 16.47 12.14
CA GLN A 127 7.95 17.53 12.38
C GLN A 127 9.23 17.18 11.63
N ARG A 128 9.54 17.99 10.60
CA ARG A 128 10.76 17.99 9.79
C ARG A 128 10.86 16.80 8.83
N PHE A 129 10.70 17.10 7.54
CA PHE A 129 10.96 16.16 6.44
C PHE A 129 12.45 16.19 6.09
N ASP A 130 13.16 15.09 6.34
CA ASP A 130 14.57 14.91 5.98
C ASP A 130 14.67 14.02 4.73
N ARG A 131 15.65 14.32 3.87
CA ARG A 131 15.91 13.55 2.64
C ARG A 131 16.35 12.12 2.94
N SER A 132 17.00 11.89 4.10
CA SER A 132 17.43 10.56 4.55
C SER A 132 16.27 9.58 4.80
N PHE A 133 15.03 10.08 4.91
CA PHE A 133 13.83 9.23 5.04
C PHE A 133 13.42 8.59 3.72
N LEU A 134 13.86 9.16 2.59
CA LEU A 134 13.58 8.67 1.24
C LEU A 134 14.65 7.71 0.71
N GLU A 135 15.71 7.41 1.47
CA GLU A 135 16.78 6.49 1.05
C GLU A 135 16.26 5.12 0.62
N GLY A 136 15.21 4.62 1.28
CA GLY A 136 14.59 3.34 0.93
C GLY A 136 13.94 3.35 -0.46
N LEU A 137 13.61 4.52 -1.03
CA LEU A 137 13.06 4.65 -2.38
C LEU A 137 14.02 4.17 -3.47
N CYS A 138 15.34 4.19 -3.22
CA CYS A 138 16.34 3.68 -4.16
C CYS A 138 16.17 2.16 -4.44
N ASN A 139 15.47 1.44 -3.56
CA ASN A 139 15.20 0.01 -3.72
C ASN A 139 13.87 -0.29 -4.41
N LEU A 140 13.18 0.73 -4.92
CA LEU A 140 11.94 0.61 -5.68
C LEU A 140 12.18 0.94 -7.16
N THR A 141 11.35 0.38 -8.03
CA THR A 141 11.26 0.85 -9.43
C THR A 141 10.01 1.70 -9.57
N ILE A 142 10.17 3.01 -9.77
CA ILE A 142 9.08 4.00 -9.81
C ILE A 142 9.16 4.80 -11.12
N GLU A 143 8.06 4.87 -11.88
CA GLU A 143 7.99 5.71 -13.08
C GLU A 143 7.60 7.16 -12.75
N GLN A 144 6.61 7.36 -11.87
CA GLN A 144 6.15 8.66 -11.40
C GLN A 144 6.13 8.72 -9.87
N PHE A 145 6.80 9.72 -9.31
CA PHE A 145 6.81 9.99 -7.87
C PHE A 145 6.14 11.34 -7.56
N ARG A 146 5.26 11.36 -6.56
CA ARG A 146 4.64 12.59 -6.03
C ARG A 146 4.73 12.64 -4.50
N ILE A 147 4.99 13.83 -3.97
CA ILE A 147 5.05 14.14 -2.54
C ILE A 147 4.15 15.33 -2.20
#